data_AF-A0A2M7N5J2-F1
#
_entry.id   AF-A0A2M7N5J2-F1
#
_cell.length_a   1.000
_cell.length_b   1.000
_cell.length_c   1.000
_cell.angle_alpha   90.00
_cell.angle_beta   90.00
_cell.angle_gamma   90.00
#
_symmetry.space_group_name_H-M   'P 1'
#
loop_
_entity.id
_entity.type
_entity.pdbx_description
1 polymer ?
#
loop_
_entity_poly.entity_id
_entity_poly.type
_entity_poly.pdbx_seq_one_letter_code
_entity_poly.pdbx_strand_id
1 'polypeptide(L)' 'LNPKFTINNTVVVVSSAELAGVSIRSLGEKVASLKAQRNEIIAALDLLFTGI' A
#
# COMPACT_ATOMS: atom_id res chain seq x y z
N LEU A 1 -5.27 -5.67 -8.94
CA LEU A 1 -5.06 -6.46 -7.72
C LEU A 1 -3.78 -6.11 -6.99
N ASN A 2 -2.73 -5.65 -7.69
CA ASN A 2 -1.59 -4.99 -7.06
C ASN A 2 -1.61 -3.50 -7.46
N PRO A 3 -2.19 -2.61 -6.64
CA PRO A 3 -2.27 -1.18 -6.92
C PRO A 3 -0.89 -0.61 -7.27
N LYS A 4 -0.86 0.30 -8.24
CA LYS A 4 0.36 0.98 -8.69
C LYS A 4 0.22 2.47 -8.41
N PHE A 5 1.27 3.06 -7.86
CA PHE A 5 1.30 4.48 -7.55
C PHE A 5 2.58 5.12 -8.07
N THR A 6 2.49 6.38 -8.47
CA THR A 6 3.68 7.20 -8.75
C THR A 6 3.99 8.01 -7.50
N ILE A 7 5.14 7.75 -6.89
CA ILE A 7 5.67 8.49 -5.74
C ILE A 7 7.04 9.03 -6.16
N ASN A 8 7.25 10.35 -6.10
CA ASN A 8 8.51 10.99 -6.49
C ASN A 8 9.05 10.49 -7.86
N ASN A 9 8.19 10.53 -8.88
CA ASN A 9 8.50 10.04 -10.24
C ASN A 9 8.85 8.55 -10.36
N THR A 10 8.68 7.77 -9.30
CA THR A 10 8.93 6.33 -9.28
C THR A 10 7.61 5.58 -9.21
N VAL A 11 7.42 4.63 -10.13
CA VAL A 11 6.25 3.74 -10.09
C VAL A 11 6.53 2.62 -9.08
N VAL A 12 5.72 2.55 -8.03
CA VAL A 12 5.76 1.52 -7.01
C VAL A 12 4.49 0.67 -7.08
N VAL A 13 4.59 -0.56 -6.60
CA VAL A 13 3.48 -1.51 -6.52
C VAL A 13 3.25 -1.86 -5.07
N VAL A 14 2.00 -1.94 -4.63
CA VAL A 14 1.67 -2.48 -3.31
C VAL A 14 1.77 -3.99 -3.34
N SER A 15 2.76 -4.53 -2.62
CA SER A 15 2.87 -5.95 -2.31
C SER A 15 1.95 -6.32 -1.14
N SER A 16 0.63 -6.37 -1.36
CA SER A 16 -0.34 -6.66 -0.29
C SER A 16 -0.09 -8.02 0.37
N ALA A 17 0.40 -9.00 -0.38
CA ALA A 17 0.80 -10.33 0.13
C ALA A 17 1.99 -10.29 1.11
N GLU A 18 2.76 -9.21 1.14
CA GLU A 18 3.90 -9.01 2.04
C GLU A 18 3.55 -8.11 3.24
N LEU A 19 2.25 -7.88 3.50
CA LEU A 19 1.81 -7.07 4.63
C LEU A 19 2.31 -7.66 5.95
N ALA A 20 3.05 -6.85 6.72
CA ALA A 20 3.60 -7.23 8.00
C ALA A 20 3.54 -6.07 8.99
N GLY A 21 3.45 -6.40 10.29
CA GLY A 21 3.63 -5.42 11.36
C GLY A 21 5.09 -4.98 11.45
N VAL A 22 5.32 -3.67 11.64
CA VAL A 22 6.66 -3.09 11.81
C VAL A 22 6.71 -2.21 13.05
N SER A 23 7.90 -2.03 13.64
CA SER A 23 8.07 -1.11 14.77
C SER A 23 7.92 0.34 14.30
N ILE A 24 7.33 1.20 15.13
CA ILE A 24 7.28 2.64 14.84
C ILE A 24 8.69 3.24 14.68
N ARG A 25 9.69 2.66 15.37
CA ARG A 25 11.09 3.12 15.33
C ARG A 25 11.80 2.78 14.03
N SER A 26 11.27 1.87 13.21
CA SER A 26 11.83 1.52 11.90
C SER A 26 11.20 2.32 10.75
N LEU A 27 10.20 3.17 11.03
CA LEU A 27 9.63 4.05 10.03
C LEU A 27 10.57 5.24 9.78
N GLY A 28 10.89 5.48 8.51
CA GLY A 28 11.62 6.68 8.09
C GLY A 28 10.71 7.89 7.90
N GLU A 29 11.22 8.89 7.20
CA GLU A 29 10.49 10.12 6.89
C GLU A 29 9.25 9.85 6.01
N LYS A 30 8.19 10.64 6.24
CA LYS A 30 6.99 10.58 5.42
C LYS A 30 7.26 11.22 4.05
N VAL A 31 7.12 10.44 2.98
CA VAL A 31 7.37 10.90 1.61
C VAL A 31 6.12 11.27 0.81
N ALA A 32 4.94 10.73 1.16
CA ALA A 32 3.69 10.98 0.44
C ALA A 32 2.44 10.67 1.29
N SER A 33 1.26 10.93 0.73
CA SER A 33 -0.03 10.50 1.26
C SER A 33 -0.85 9.84 0.16
N LEU A 34 -1.24 8.58 0.35
CA LEU A 34 -2.09 7.82 -0.58
C LEU A 34 -3.57 7.82 -0.17
N LYS A 35 -3.99 8.83 0.63
CA LYS A 35 -5.36 8.90 1.18
C LYS A 35 -6.44 8.90 0.09
N ALA A 36 -6.19 9.56 -1.05
CA ALA A 36 -7.14 9.63 -2.16
C ALA A 36 -7.35 8.27 -2.84
N GLN A 37 -6.36 7.38 -2.77
CA GLN A 37 -6.36 6.04 -3.34
C GLN A 37 -6.88 4.97 -2.36
N ARG A 38 -7.54 5.39 -1.27
CA ARG A 38 -8.09 4.49 -0.24
C ARG A 38 -8.87 3.33 -0.86
N ASN A 39 -9.73 3.59 -1.83
CA ASN A 39 -10.60 2.57 -2.40
C ASN A 39 -9.79 1.45 -3.08
N GLU A 40 -8.71 1.79 -3.80
CA GLU A 40 -7.83 0.80 -4.43
C GLU A 40 -7.05 -0.03 -3.40
N ILE A 41 -6.61 0.62 -2.31
CA ILE A 41 -5.91 -0.06 -1.21
C ILE A 41 -6.85 -1.06 -0.53
N ILE A 42 -8.08 -0.64 -0.20
CA ILE A 42 -9.06 -1.51 0.45
C ILE A 42 -9.44 -2.68 -0.46
N ALA A 43 -9.70 -2.45 -1.74
CA ALA A 43 -10.01 -3.53 -2.68
C ALA A 43 -8.89 -4.57 -2.79
N ALA A 44 -7.62 -4.16 -2.72
CA ALA A 44 -6.49 -5.09 -2.72
C ALA A 44 -6.41 -5.93 -1.43
N LEU A 45 -6.81 -5.37 -0.28
CA LEU A 45 -6.90 -6.07 0.99
C LEU A 45 -8.11 -7.01 1.04
N ASP A 46 -9.25 -6.57 0.50
CA ASP A 46 -10.46 -7.39 0.40
C ASP A 46 -10.18 -8.65 -0.43
N LEU A 47 -9.51 -8.51 -1.58
CA LEU A 47 -9.05 -9.66 -2.34
C LEU A 47 -8.12 -10.56 -1.50
N LEU A 48 -7.11 -9.98 -0.84
CA LEU A 48 -6.11 -10.76 -0.11
C LEU A 48 -6.74 -11.63 0.99
N PHE A 49 -7.71 -11.08 1.72
CA PHE A 49 -8.27 -11.74 2.91
C PHE A 49 -9.57 -12.49 2.63
N THR A 50 -10.39 -12.01 1.70
CA THR A 50 -11.74 -12.55 1.45
C THR A 50 -11.90 -13.14 0.06
N GLY A 51 -10.98 -12.85 -0.87
CA GLY A 51 -10.99 -13.36 -2.23
C GLY A 51 -12.03 -12.72 -3.16
N ILE A 52 -12.66 -11.61 -2.74
CA ILE A 52 -13.68 -10.88 -3.51
C ILE A 52 -13.08 -9.77 -4.39
#